data_AF-A0A2E6D3R1-F1
#
_entry.id   AF-A0A2E6D3R1-F1
#
_cell.length_a   1.000
_cell.length_b   1.000
_cell.length_c   1.000
_cell.angle_alpha   90.00
_cell.angle_beta   90.00
_cell.angle_gamma   90.00
#
_symmetry.space_group_name_H-M   'P 1'
#
loop_
_entity.id
_entity.type
_entity.pdbx_description
1 polymer ?
#
loop_
_entity_poly.entity_id
_entity_poly.type
_entity_poly.pdbx_seq_one_letter_code
_entity_poly.pdbx_strand_id
1 'polypeptide(L)'
;MHRPLEVTHPQRIRQVRGGKRRLPTYTPLVHPPTNQQATIAVVFLQPQCNMTCSFCITENEVDRIEFEEAVELLDHLQDIGIRNVILGGGEPFSWPGDPIALAREAKARDMIVQVGTNGLDLPEGFAKLDCVDRWILPLESVESEVHDAMRHAKEGHHRTVLERLEELQQESKSVTVSTVLTAVNVVGLAELSRYLEAYHSVAENVHAWHLYQFLPAGRGGARNGKELWIPPGMFHEVCDSIQQAKLPFQVFRRTDMYETQSIAFFWSENGHIRRGGRVLDGAMDPKV
;
A
#
# COMPACT_ATOMS: atom_id res chain seq x y z
N MET A 1 -21.66 49.97 18.30
CA MET A 1 -21.35 50.39 16.91
C MET A 1 -20.61 49.25 16.23
N HIS A 2 -21.36 48.33 15.62
CA HIS A 2 -20.84 47.18 14.90
C HIS A 2 -20.77 47.53 13.41
N ARG A 3 -19.61 47.33 12.80
CA ARG A 3 -19.40 47.47 11.35
C ARG A 3 -19.42 46.06 10.75
N PRO A 4 -20.35 45.72 9.84
CA PRO A 4 -20.38 44.39 9.23
C PRO A 4 -19.27 44.24 8.20
N LEU A 5 -18.62 43.08 8.19
CA LEU A 5 -17.64 42.66 7.18
C LEU A 5 -18.37 42.35 5.87
N GLU A 6 -17.98 43.03 4.80
CA GLU A 6 -18.45 42.79 3.44
C GLU A 6 -17.95 41.44 2.93
N VAL A 7 -18.88 40.57 2.56
CA VAL A 7 -18.61 39.30 1.88
C VAL A 7 -18.37 39.61 0.39
N THR A 8 -17.12 39.60 -0.04
CA THR A 8 -16.78 39.71 -1.47
C THR A 8 -17.06 38.38 -2.18
N HIS A 9 -18.05 38.40 -3.07
CA HIS A 9 -18.36 37.30 -4.00
C HIS A 9 -17.16 36.97 -4.91
N PRO A 10 -16.83 35.69 -5.13
CA PRO A 10 -15.80 35.32 -6.09
C PRO A 10 -16.26 35.66 -7.52
N GLN A 11 -15.37 36.34 -8.25
CA GLN A 11 -15.58 36.75 -9.64
C GLN A 11 -15.78 35.53 -10.56
N ARG A 12 -16.76 35.67 -11.47
CA ARG A 12 -17.12 34.67 -12.49
C ARG A 12 -15.88 34.16 -13.25
N ILE A 13 -15.60 32.87 -13.12
CA ILE A 13 -14.65 32.15 -13.97
C ILE A 13 -15.23 32.12 -15.39
N ARG A 14 -14.50 32.71 -16.35
CA ARG A 14 -14.82 32.65 -17.78
C ARG A 14 -14.83 31.19 -18.23
N GLN A 15 -15.93 30.75 -18.83
CA GLN A 15 -16.02 29.48 -19.57
C GLN A 15 -14.94 29.43 -20.65
N VAL A 16 -13.94 28.56 -20.47
CA VAL A 16 -13.01 28.18 -21.53
C VAL A 16 -13.68 27.07 -22.34
N ARG A 17 -13.88 27.36 -23.63
CA ARG A 17 -14.51 26.48 -24.62
C ARG A 17 -13.83 25.11 -24.68
N GLY A 18 -14.64 24.06 -24.82
CA GLY A 18 -14.23 22.67 -24.87
C GLY A 18 -13.24 22.36 -25.99
N GLY A 19 -12.00 22.10 -25.60
CA GLY A 19 -11.10 21.22 -26.33
C GLY A 19 -11.11 19.85 -25.64
N LYS A 20 -11.35 18.77 -26.39
CA LYS A 20 -11.16 17.40 -25.90
C LYS A 20 -9.68 17.25 -25.47
N ARG A 21 -9.36 17.46 -24.19
CA ARG A 21 -8.07 17.06 -23.62
C ARG A 21 -8.01 15.53 -23.73
N ARG A 22 -7.25 15.02 -24.71
CA ARG A 22 -6.82 13.63 -24.69
C ARG A 22 -6.06 13.45 -23.38
N LEU A 23 -6.49 12.49 -22.57
CA LEU A 23 -5.62 12.00 -21.50
C LEU A 23 -4.34 11.49 -22.15
N PRO A 24 -3.17 11.75 -21.56
CA PRO A 24 -1.97 11.02 -21.97
C PRO A 24 -2.27 9.54 -21.78
N THR A 25 -2.13 8.77 -22.87
CA THR A 25 -2.09 7.31 -22.78
C THR A 25 -0.88 6.96 -21.94
N TYR A 26 -1.09 6.40 -20.75
CA TYR A 26 -0.03 5.78 -19.97
C TYR A 26 0.66 4.78 -20.90
N THR A 27 1.88 5.12 -21.31
CA THR A 27 2.75 4.22 -22.05
C THR A 27 3.61 3.59 -20.97
N PRO A 28 3.53 2.27 -20.75
CA PRO A 28 4.43 1.60 -19.82
C PRO A 28 5.86 1.99 -20.18
N LEU A 29 6.62 2.50 -19.23
CA LEU A 29 8.03 2.73 -19.46
C LEU A 29 8.69 1.36 -19.62
N VAL A 30 9.13 1.04 -20.83
CA VAL A 30 9.85 -0.22 -21.08
C VAL A 30 11.25 -0.06 -20.52
N HIS A 31 11.51 -0.70 -19.38
CA HIS A 31 12.81 -0.69 -18.72
C HIS A 31 13.47 -2.07 -18.77
N PRO A 32 14.81 -2.14 -18.91
CA PRO A 32 15.54 -3.40 -19.05
C PRO A 32 15.40 -4.27 -17.78
N PRO A 33 15.48 -5.61 -17.91
CA PRO A 33 15.36 -6.52 -16.77
C PRO A 33 16.40 -6.19 -15.70
N THR A 34 15.93 -5.96 -14.47
CA THR A 34 16.75 -5.61 -13.32
C THR A 34 17.56 -6.83 -12.86
N ASN A 35 18.86 -6.83 -13.18
CA ASN A 35 19.83 -7.84 -12.76
C ASN A 35 20.36 -7.59 -11.33
N GLN A 36 19.49 -7.36 -10.35
CA GLN A 36 19.87 -7.22 -8.94
C GLN A 36 19.06 -8.19 -8.07
N GLN A 37 19.75 -8.89 -7.17
CA GLN A 37 19.18 -9.95 -6.33
C GLN A 37 18.24 -9.31 -5.30
N ALA A 38 16.93 -9.39 -5.57
CA ALA A 38 15.90 -8.92 -4.64
C ALA A 38 16.13 -9.49 -3.24
N THR A 39 15.92 -8.67 -2.21
CA THR A 39 16.11 -9.03 -0.80
C THR A 39 14.80 -9.18 -0.03
N ILE A 40 13.69 -8.76 -0.65
CA ILE A 40 12.33 -8.84 -0.11
C ILE A 40 11.43 -9.52 -1.14
N ALA A 41 10.64 -10.50 -0.71
CA ALA A 41 9.60 -11.11 -1.53
C ALA A 41 8.22 -10.61 -1.08
N VAL A 42 7.44 -10.07 -2.01
CA VAL A 42 6.00 -9.85 -1.80
C VAL A 42 5.26 -11.06 -2.35
N VAL A 43 4.62 -11.82 -1.47
CA VAL A 43 3.80 -12.97 -1.83
C VAL A 43 2.37 -12.49 -2.01
N PHE A 44 1.90 -12.51 -3.26
CA PHE A 44 0.55 -12.13 -3.64
C PHE A 44 -0.38 -13.34 -3.48
N LEU A 45 -1.07 -13.42 -2.33
CA LEU A 45 -1.83 -14.62 -1.95
C LEU A 45 -3.08 -14.81 -2.81
N GLN A 46 -3.76 -13.73 -3.14
CA GLN A 46 -4.98 -13.75 -3.95
C GLN A 46 -5.30 -12.35 -4.48
N PRO A 47 -6.07 -12.20 -5.57
CA PRO A 47 -6.51 -10.88 -6.04
C PRO A 47 -7.71 -10.30 -5.28
N GLN A 48 -8.52 -11.15 -4.64
CA GLN A 48 -9.78 -10.75 -3.99
C GLN A 48 -9.55 -9.88 -2.76
N CYS A 49 -10.47 -8.96 -2.54
CA CYS A 49 -10.46 -8.04 -1.41
C CYS A 49 -11.91 -7.78 -0.98
N ASN A 50 -12.12 -7.63 0.32
CA ASN A 50 -13.40 -7.24 0.95
C ASN A 50 -13.68 -5.72 0.86
N MET A 51 -12.85 -4.95 0.12
CA MET A 51 -13.00 -3.51 -0.13
C MET A 51 -12.91 -3.16 -1.62
N THR A 52 -13.42 -1.97 -1.99
CA THR A 52 -13.42 -1.45 -3.37
C THR A 52 -12.78 -0.06 -3.48
N CYS A 53 -11.50 0.04 -3.14
CA CYS A 53 -10.76 1.32 -3.15
C CYS A 53 -10.68 1.95 -4.55
N SER A 54 -10.89 3.26 -4.63
CA SER A 54 -10.94 4.02 -5.90
C SER A 54 -9.59 4.10 -6.61
N PHE A 55 -8.49 3.96 -5.87
CA PHE A 55 -7.12 4.00 -6.38
C PHE A 55 -6.47 2.61 -6.53
N CYS A 56 -7.21 1.52 -6.28
CA CYS A 56 -6.62 0.19 -6.19
C CYS A 56 -5.87 -0.20 -7.46
N ILE A 57 -4.58 -0.50 -7.30
CA ILE A 57 -3.66 -0.87 -8.38
C ILE A 57 -3.66 -2.39 -8.67
N THR A 58 -4.21 -3.19 -7.76
CA THR A 58 -4.26 -4.63 -7.88
C THR A 58 -5.13 -5.08 -9.07
N GLU A 59 -4.67 -6.11 -9.77
CA GLU A 59 -5.34 -6.72 -10.91
C GLU A 59 -6.16 -7.94 -10.48
N ASN A 60 -7.16 -8.32 -11.26
CA ASN A 60 -8.04 -9.46 -10.94
C ASN A 60 -7.60 -10.77 -11.64
N GLU A 61 -6.64 -10.69 -12.54
CA GLU A 61 -6.27 -11.74 -13.51
C GLU A 61 -5.18 -12.69 -12.97
N VAL A 62 -5.02 -12.71 -11.65
CA VAL A 62 -4.01 -13.49 -10.93
C VAL A 62 -4.72 -14.61 -10.19
N ASP A 63 -4.17 -15.81 -10.21
CA ASP A 63 -4.77 -16.91 -9.47
C ASP A 63 -4.49 -16.78 -7.97
N ARG A 64 -5.40 -17.33 -7.18
CA ARG A 64 -5.16 -17.53 -5.76
C ARG A 64 -4.07 -18.59 -5.60
N ILE A 65 -3.11 -18.35 -4.71
CA ILE A 65 -2.14 -19.36 -4.29
C ILE A 65 -2.81 -20.32 -3.30
N GLU A 66 -2.60 -21.62 -3.46
CA GLU A 66 -2.99 -22.60 -2.44
C GLU A 66 -1.96 -22.60 -1.29
N PHE A 67 -2.35 -23.12 -0.13
CA PHE A 67 -1.48 -23.04 1.06
C PHE A 67 -0.17 -23.78 0.85
N GLU A 68 -0.24 -24.99 0.29
CA GLU A 68 0.92 -25.83 0.01
C GLU A 68 1.87 -25.16 -1.00
N GLU A 69 1.34 -24.55 -2.06
CA GLU A 69 2.13 -23.76 -3.03
C GLU A 69 2.84 -22.58 -2.36
N ALA A 70 2.18 -21.92 -1.40
CA ALA A 70 2.78 -20.82 -0.65
C ALA A 70 3.93 -21.30 0.26
N VAL A 71 3.79 -22.49 0.88
CA VAL A 71 4.87 -23.09 1.69
C VAL A 71 6.05 -23.51 0.82
N GLU A 72 5.81 -24.13 -0.34
CA GLU A 72 6.86 -24.47 -1.31
C GLU A 72 7.60 -23.22 -1.80
N LEU A 73 6.88 -22.12 -2.03
CA LEU A 73 7.50 -20.84 -2.33
C LEU A 73 8.40 -20.35 -1.19
N LEU A 74 8.03 -20.51 0.08
CA LEU A 74 8.89 -20.13 1.20
C LEU A 74 10.20 -20.94 1.22
N ASP A 75 10.15 -22.24 0.90
CA ASP A 75 11.36 -23.07 0.75
C ASP A 75 12.25 -22.52 -0.37
N HIS A 76 11.67 -22.25 -1.53
CA HIS A 76 12.40 -21.67 -2.66
C HIS A 76 13.03 -20.31 -2.33
N LEU A 77 12.29 -19.41 -1.66
CA LEU A 77 12.79 -18.10 -1.25
C LEU A 77 13.98 -18.22 -0.31
N GLN A 78 13.95 -19.18 0.62
CA GLN A 78 15.05 -19.47 1.52
C GLN A 78 16.30 -19.91 0.75
N ASP A 79 16.14 -20.81 -0.23
CA ASP A 79 17.23 -21.34 -1.07
C ASP A 79 17.92 -20.26 -1.89
N ILE A 80 17.17 -19.28 -2.40
CA ILE A 80 17.72 -18.15 -3.17
C ILE A 80 18.21 -16.99 -2.28
N GLY A 81 18.16 -17.16 -0.95
CA GLY A 81 18.70 -16.22 0.03
C GLY A 81 17.77 -15.06 0.41
N ILE A 82 16.50 -15.10 0.01
CA ILE A 82 15.50 -14.11 0.42
C ILE A 82 14.99 -14.47 1.82
N ARG A 83 15.16 -13.56 2.78
CA ARG A 83 14.76 -13.76 4.19
C ARG A 83 13.71 -12.77 4.67
N ASN A 84 13.20 -11.89 3.82
CA ASN A 84 12.16 -10.93 4.18
C ASN A 84 10.96 -11.15 3.27
N VAL A 85 9.83 -11.51 3.87
CA VAL A 85 8.59 -11.79 3.16
C VAL A 85 7.49 -10.84 3.58
N ILE A 86 6.73 -10.37 2.60
CA ILE A 86 5.52 -9.57 2.80
C ILE A 86 4.35 -10.41 2.29
N LEU A 87 3.48 -10.85 3.19
CA LEU A 87 2.21 -11.48 2.84
C LEU A 87 1.23 -10.38 2.44
N GLY A 88 0.78 -10.40 1.19
CA GLY A 88 -0.06 -9.38 0.60
C GLY A 88 -1.00 -9.94 -0.46
N GLY A 89 -1.44 -9.09 -1.40
CA GLY A 89 -2.39 -9.48 -2.43
C GLY A 89 -3.45 -8.40 -2.68
N GLY A 90 -4.68 -8.86 -2.82
CA GLY A 90 -5.87 -8.13 -2.40
C GLY A 90 -5.86 -8.01 -0.87
N GLU A 91 -6.69 -8.79 -0.17
CA GLU A 91 -6.69 -8.81 1.30
C GLU A 91 -6.29 -10.18 1.86
N PRO A 92 -5.12 -10.30 2.52
CA PRO A 92 -4.65 -11.57 3.10
C PRO A 92 -5.63 -12.23 4.07
N PHE A 93 -6.35 -11.47 4.89
CA PHE A 93 -7.30 -12.06 5.87
C PHE A 93 -8.61 -12.54 5.24
N SER A 94 -8.80 -12.29 3.94
CA SER A 94 -9.86 -12.91 3.15
C SER A 94 -9.38 -14.12 2.34
N TRP A 95 -8.10 -14.49 2.43
CA TRP A 95 -7.54 -15.67 1.80
C TRP A 95 -7.87 -16.93 2.61
N PRO A 96 -8.37 -18.02 1.99
CA PRO A 96 -8.81 -19.21 2.72
C PRO A 96 -7.66 -20.03 3.34
N GLY A 97 -6.40 -19.75 3.00
CA GLY A 97 -5.23 -20.52 3.43
C GLY A 97 -4.65 -20.16 4.80
N ASP A 98 -5.35 -19.37 5.63
CA ASP A 98 -4.85 -18.91 6.95
C ASP A 98 -3.48 -18.17 6.86
N PRO A 99 -3.48 -16.83 6.72
CA PRO A 99 -2.24 -16.06 6.65
C PRO A 99 -1.37 -16.15 7.91
N ILE A 100 -1.93 -16.50 9.08
CA ILE A 100 -1.16 -16.63 10.33
C ILE A 100 -0.43 -17.98 10.34
N ALA A 101 -1.06 -19.06 9.87
CA ALA A 101 -0.37 -20.34 9.67
C ALA A 101 0.82 -20.17 8.72
N LEU A 102 0.63 -19.48 7.59
CA LEU A 102 1.71 -19.21 6.64
C LEU A 102 2.83 -18.33 7.25
N ALA A 103 2.48 -17.33 8.06
CA ALA A 103 3.46 -16.53 8.80
C ALA A 103 4.32 -17.40 9.72
N ARG A 104 3.74 -18.40 10.42
CA ARG A 104 4.50 -19.35 11.25
C ARG A 104 5.43 -20.21 10.42
N GLU A 105 4.99 -20.69 9.26
CA GLU A 105 5.84 -21.43 8.32
C GLU A 105 7.04 -20.60 7.84
N ALA A 106 6.84 -19.31 7.57
CA ALA A 106 7.93 -18.41 7.21
C ALA A 106 8.90 -18.18 8.37
N LYS A 107 8.40 -18.01 9.61
CA LYS A 107 9.28 -17.89 10.79
C LYS A 107 10.10 -19.14 11.04
N ALA A 108 9.55 -20.33 10.81
CA ALA A 108 10.28 -21.60 10.94
C ALA A 108 11.49 -21.69 9.98
N ARG A 109 11.51 -20.84 8.94
CA ARG A 109 12.60 -20.70 7.96
C ARG A 109 13.53 -19.51 8.24
N ASP A 110 13.49 -18.98 9.46
CA ASP A 110 14.24 -17.80 9.91
C ASP A 110 14.00 -16.57 9.02
N MET A 111 12.76 -16.37 8.57
CA MET A 111 12.37 -15.19 7.81
C MET A 111 11.86 -14.07 8.72
N ILE A 112 12.01 -12.84 8.26
CA ILE A 112 11.30 -11.65 8.74
C ILE A 112 9.97 -11.60 8.00
N VAL A 113 8.88 -11.59 8.74
CA VAL A 113 7.51 -11.66 8.21
C VAL A 113 6.82 -10.33 8.40
N GLN A 114 6.31 -9.78 7.30
CA GLN A 114 5.45 -8.62 7.29
C GLN A 114 4.10 -8.98 6.68
N VAL A 115 3.03 -8.34 7.12
CA VAL A 115 1.69 -8.56 6.57
C VAL A 115 1.07 -7.24 6.16
N GLY A 116 0.75 -7.10 4.88
CA GLY A 116 0.03 -5.96 4.33
C GLY A 116 -1.45 -6.24 4.25
N THR A 117 -2.24 -5.54 5.07
CA THR A 117 -3.68 -5.78 5.24
C THR A 117 -4.42 -4.46 5.34
N ASN A 118 -5.70 -4.45 4.98
CA ASN A 118 -6.60 -3.34 5.26
C ASN A 118 -7.05 -3.28 6.73
N GLY A 119 -6.92 -4.37 7.48
CA GLY A 119 -7.19 -4.41 8.91
C GLY A 119 -8.64 -4.72 9.31
N LEU A 120 -9.56 -4.91 8.36
CA LEU A 120 -10.98 -5.22 8.63
C LEU A 120 -11.16 -6.56 9.35
N ASP A 121 -10.52 -7.61 8.82
CA ASP A 121 -10.72 -8.99 9.27
C ASP A 121 -9.55 -9.50 10.13
N LEU A 122 -8.81 -8.58 10.78
CA LEU A 122 -7.75 -8.95 11.71
C LEU A 122 -8.32 -9.67 12.94
N PRO A 123 -7.75 -10.82 13.35
CA PRO A 123 -8.24 -11.54 14.50
C PRO A 123 -7.88 -10.84 15.81
N GLU A 124 -8.64 -11.14 16.86
CA GLU A 124 -8.35 -10.68 18.21
C GLU A 124 -6.91 -11.06 18.62
N GLY A 125 -6.19 -10.11 19.21
CA GLY A 125 -4.81 -10.33 19.66
C GLY A 125 -3.77 -10.37 18.54
N PHE A 126 -4.11 -9.98 17.29
CA PHE A 126 -3.15 -9.94 16.19
C PHE A 126 -1.87 -9.15 16.53
N ALA A 127 -2.00 -8.08 17.33
CA ALA A 127 -0.89 -7.25 17.78
C ALA A 127 0.13 -7.99 18.67
N LYS A 128 -0.23 -9.16 19.23
CA LYS A 128 0.64 -10.01 20.07
C LYS A 128 1.30 -11.15 19.30
N LEU A 129 0.98 -11.34 18.02
CA LEU A 129 1.49 -12.47 17.25
C LEU A 129 3.00 -12.34 17.03
N ASP A 130 3.77 -13.27 17.59
CA ASP A 130 5.24 -13.33 17.41
C ASP A 130 5.65 -13.81 16.02
N CYS A 131 4.72 -14.42 15.30
CA CYS A 131 4.95 -14.85 13.92
C CYS A 131 4.90 -13.73 12.88
N VAL A 132 4.48 -12.52 13.29
CA VAL A 132 4.48 -11.34 12.44
C VAL A 132 5.39 -10.29 13.07
N ASP A 133 6.50 -10.00 12.40
CA ASP A 133 7.48 -9.01 12.86
C ASP A 133 6.96 -7.59 12.62
N ARG A 134 6.15 -7.38 11.57
CA ARG A 134 5.63 -6.05 11.21
C ARG A 134 4.28 -6.09 10.49
N TRP A 135 3.38 -5.21 10.91
CA TRP A 135 2.12 -4.97 10.19
C TRP A 135 2.26 -3.77 9.25
N ILE A 136 1.70 -3.87 8.05
CA ILE A 136 1.63 -2.76 7.09
C ILE A 136 0.16 -2.35 6.98
N LEU A 137 -0.19 -1.20 7.58
CA LEU A 137 -1.55 -0.68 7.61
C LEU A 137 -1.69 0.57 6.73
N PRO A 138 -2.82 0.72 6.02
CA PRO A 138 -3.04 1.89 5.19
C PRO A 138 -3.72 3.04 5.93
N LEU A 139 -3.23 4.27 5.77
CA LEU A 139 -3.89 5.47 6.27
C LEU A 139 -3.77 6.61 5.26
N GLU A 140 -4.90 7.02 4.67
CA GLU A 140 -4.89 7.99 3.57
C GLU A 140 -5.02 9.46 4.02
N SER A 141 -5.63 9.69 5.17
CA SER A 141 -5.90 10.99 5.78
C SER A 141 -6.23 10.80 7.26
N VAL A 142 -6.11 11.86 8.06
CA VAL A 142 -6.65 11.94 9.43
C VAL A 142 -8.16 12.23 9.46
N GLU A 143 -8.68 12.75 8.36
CA GLU A 143 -10.11 13.04 8.17
C GLU A 143 -10.81 11.80 7.63
N SER A 144 -11.80 11.30 8.36
CA SER A 144 -12.54 10.08 8.01
C SER A 144 -13.16 10.14 6.62
N GLU A 145 -13.75 11.28 6.27
CA GLU A 145 -14.47 11.51 5.02
C GLU A 145 -13.53 11.40 3.82
N VAL A 146 -12.29 11.90 3.95
CA VAL A 146 -11.27 11.84 2.91
C VAL A 146 -10.76 10.41 2.75
N HIS A 147 -10.47 9.74 3.88
CA HIS A 147 -9.99 8.37 3.88
C HIS A 147 -11.04 7.41 3.28
N ASP A 148 -12.27 7.47 3.77
CA ASP A 148 -13.34 6.54 3.39
C ASP A 148 -13.84 6.78 1.95
N ALA A 149 -13.75 8.02 1.43
CA ALA A 149 -13.99 8.30 0.02
C ALA A 149 -12.97 7.67 -0.93
N MET A 150 -11.79 7.32 -0.42
CA MET A 150 -10.76 6.62 -1.18
C MET A 150 -10.82 5.09 -0.95
N ARG A 151 -11.18 4.68 0.27
CA ARG A 151 -11.19 3.29 0.76
C ARG A 151 -12.60 2.83 1.11
N HIS A 152 -13.33 2.40 0.09
CA HIS A 152 -14.71 1.94 0.27
C HIS A 152 -14.76 0.56 0.94
N ALA A 153 -15.13 0.54 2.21
CA ALA A 153 -15.59 -0.63 2.94
C ALA A 153 -17.10 -0.53 3.21
N LYS A 154 -17.71 -1.64 3.65
CA LYS A 154 -19.15 -1.67 3.97
C LYS A 154 -19.49 -0.74 5.15
N GLU A 155 -18.57 -0.63 6.09
CA GLU A 155 -18.60 0.27 7.24
C GLU A 155 -17.36 1.19 7.12
N GLY A 156 -17.40 2.41 7.66
CA GLY A 156 -16.29 3.36 7.52
C GLY A 156 -14.94 2.75 7.93
N HIS A 157 -13.94 2.81 7.05
CA HIS A 157 -12.68 2.08 7.17
C HIS A 157 -11.66 2.82 8.04
N HIS A 158 -11.67 4.15 8.02
CA HIS A 158 -10.75 5.00 8.77
C HIS A 158 -10.73 4.62 10.26
N ARG A 159 -11.92 4.47 10.85
CA ARG A 159 -12.07 4.10 12.27
C ARG A 159 -11.38 2.78 12.58
N THR A 160 -11.59 1.76 11.75
CA THR A 160 -10.95 0.46 11.93
C THR A 160 -9.44 0.59 11.91
N VAL A 161 -8.87 1.31 10.94
CA VAL A 161 -7.41 1.52 10.88
C VAL A 161 -6.88 2.18 12.15
N LEU A 162 -7.57 3.21 12.66
CA LEU A 162 -7.14 3.88 13.90
C LEU A 162 -7.19 2.95 15.12
N GLU A 163 -8.23 2.13 15.24
CA GLU A 163 -8.36 1.11 16.29
C GLU A 163 -7.22 0.07 16.18
N ARG A 164 -6.90 -0.41 14.97
CA ARG A 164 -5.78 -1.33 14.74
C ARG A 164 -4.43 -0.70 15.05
N LEU A 165 -4.22 0.57 14.72
CA LEU A 165 -3.01 1.30 15.09
C LEU A 165 -2.88 1.44 16.61
N GLU A 166 -3.98 1.72 17.33
CA GLU A 166 -3.98 1.78 18.79
C GLU A 166 -3.60 0.43 19.41
N GLU A 167 -4.18 -0.69 18.94
CA GLU A 167 -3.84 -2.03 19.40
C GLU A 167 -2.34 -2.36 19.18
N LEU A 168 -1.78 -1.96 18.04
CA LEU A 168 -0.34 -2.12 17.76
C LEU A 168 0.53 -1.24 18.67
N GLN A 169 0.07 -0.03 19.00
CA GLN A 169 0.78 0.88 19.90
C GLN A 169 0.84 0.32 21.32
N GLN A 170 -0.28 -0.20 21.82
CA GLN A 170 -0.40 -0.79 23.16
C GLN A 170 0.57 -1.97 23.36
N GLU A 171 0.76 -2.79 22.31
CA GLU A 171 1.68 -3.93 22.33
C GLU A 171 3.09 -3.59 21.85
N SER A 172 3.38 -2.31 21.55
CA SER A 172 4.64 -1.85 20.93
C SER A 172 5.04 -2.67 19.69
N LYS A 173 4.05 -3.19 18.96
CA LYS A 173 4.26 -4.03 17.77
C LYS A 173 4.59 -3.13 16.58
N SER A 174 5.62 -3.51 15.83
CA SER A 174 6.14 -2.72 14.71
C SER A 174 5.08 -2.52 13.62
N VAL A 175 4.93 -1.28 13.16
CA VAL A 175 4.00 -0.92 12.09
C VAL A 175 4.69 -0.12 10.99
N THR A 176 4.33 -0.39 9.74
CA THR A 176 4.56 0.52 8.61
C THR A 176 3.24 1.08 8.15
N VAL A 177 3.16 2.40 8.02
CA VAL A 177 1.98 3.06 7.46
C VAL A 177 2.18 3.25 5.97
N SER A 178 1.14 3.02 5.17
CA SER A 178 1.16 3.27 3.72
C SER A 178 0.08 4.27 3.31
N THR A 179 0.45 5.23 2.47
CA THR A 179 -0.44 6.27 1.96
C THR A 179 -0.25 6.41 0.45
N VAL A 180 -1.33 6.37 -0.33
CA VAL A 180 -1.31 6.64 -1.77
C VAL A 180 -1.73 8.08 -1.99
N LEU A 181 -0.83 8.88 -2.56
CA LEU A 181 -1.07 10.31 -2.79
C LEU A 181 -1.89 10.51 -4.06
N THR A 182 -3.07 11.10 -3.89
CA THR A 182 -4.02 11.44 -4.94
C THR A 182 -4.45 12.91 -4.83
N ALA A 183 -5.19 13.40 -5.81
CA ALA A 183 -5.75 14.75 -5.75
C ALA A 183 -6.74 14.94 -4.58
N VAL A 184 -7.22 13.85 -3.98
CA VAL A 184 -8.21 13.86 -2.90
C VAL A 184 -7.56 14.11 -1.52
N ASN A 185 -6.38 13.52 -1.26
CA ASN A 185 -5.76 13.56 0.06
C ASN A 185 -4.45 14.37 0.13
N VAL A 186 -3.85 14.75 -1.00
CA VAL A 186 -2.53 15.40 -1.03
C VAL A 186 -2.44 16.66 -0.15
N VAL A 187 -3.54 17.41 -0.02
CA VAL A 187 -3.59 18.64 0.79
C VAL A 187 -3.48 18.35 2.29
N GLY A 188 -4.01 17.21 2.76
CA GLY A 188 -4.05 16.84 4.18
C GLY A 188 -2.80 16.12 4.69
N LEU A 189 -1.74 16.02 3.87
CA LEU A 189 -0.58 15.20 4.21
C LEU A 189 0.25 15.77 5.38
N ALA A 190 0.25 17.10 5.54
CA ALA A 190 0.93 17.75 6.66
C ALA A 190 0.24 17.47 8.01
N GLU A 191 -1.10 17.41 8.05
CA GLU A 191 -1.83 16.92 9.22
C GLU A 191 -1.49 15.46 9.52
N LEU A 192 -1.51 14.60 8.49
CA LEU A 192 -1.21 13.17 8.65
C LEU A 192 0.21 12.94 9.16
N SER A 193 1.18 13.72 8.71
CA SER A 193 2.55 13.71 9.24
C SER A 193 2.60 13.98 10.73
N ARG A 194 1.91 15.03 11.21
CA ARG A 194 1.85 15.39 12.63
C ARG A 194 1.15 14.33 13.46
N TYR A 195 0.08 13.73 12.92
CA TYR A 195 -0.61 12.62 13.56
C TYR A 195 0.30 11.41 13.76
N LEU A 196 1.04 11.00 12.72
CA LEU A 196 1.96 9.86 12.82
C LEU A 196 3.15 10.13 13.76
N GLU A 197 3.65 11.37 13.81
CA GLU A 197 4.66 11.79 14.79
C GLU A 197 4.14 11.67 16.22
N ALA A 198 2.95 12.21 16.48
CA ALA A 198 2.32 12.12 17.79
C ALA A 198 2.03 10.67 18.19
N TYR A 199 1.52 9.85 17.26
CA TYR A 199 1.32 8.41 17.46
C TYR A 199 2.64 7.71 17.81
N HIS A 200 3.72 7.95 17.06
CA HIS A 200 5.00 7.31 17.31
C HIS A 200 5.59 7.71 18.68
N SER A 201 5.34 8.93 19.14
CA SER A 201 5.88 9.43 20.42
C SER A 201 5.43 8.63 21.67
N VAL A 202 4.40 7.78 21.55
CA VAL A 202 3.88 6.98 22.67
C VAL A 202 4.62 5.66 22.84
N ALA A 203 4.93 4.95 21.74
CA ALA A 203 5.46 3.57 21.78
C ALA A 203 6.67 3.33 20.86
N GLU A 204 7.11 4.34 20.11
CA GLU A 204 8.25 4.27 19.18
C GLU A 204 8.14 3.11 18.15
N ASN A 205 6.92 2.69 17.81
CA ASN A 205 6.64 1.46 17.07
C ASN A 205 6.45 1.66 15.55
N VAL A 206 6.36 2.91 15.07
CA VAL A 206 6.37 3.19 13.61
C VAL A 206 7.75 2.91 13.04
N HIS A 207 7.87 1.85 12.27
CA HIS A 207 9.08 1.50 11.54
C HIS A 207 9.32 2.45 10.36
N ALA A 208 8.27 2.69 9.58
CA ALA A 208 8.34 3.51 8.38
C ALA A 208 6.96 4.05 7.96
N TRP A 209 6.98 5.13 7.18
CA TRP A 209 5.83 5.63 6.44
C TRP A 209 6.15 5.63 4.94
N HIS A 210 5.39 4.87 4.16
CA HIS A 210 5.54 4.80 2.71
C HIS A 210 4.53 5.71 2.01
N LEU A 211 5.04 6.67 1.23
CA LEU A 211 4.28 7.57 0.38
C LEU A 211 4.36 7.04 -1.06
N TYR A 212 3.25 6.53 -1.58
CA TYR A 212 3.15 6.00 -2.93
C TYR A 212 2.56 7.03 -3.88
N GLN A 213 3.19 7.15 -5.05
CA GLN A 213 2.58 7.86 -6.16
C GLN A 213 1.37 7.07 -6.64
N PHE A 214 0.24 7.74 -6.83
CA PHE A 214 -0.91 7.12 -7.48
C PHE A 214 -0.59 6.74 -8.92
N LEU A 215 -0.87 5.48 -9.26
CA LEU A 215 -0.78 4.95 -10.62
C LEU A 215 -2.19 4.67 -11.15
N PRO A 216 -2.57 5.19 -12.33
CA PRO A 216 -3.88 4.99 -12.94
C PRO A 216 -4.00 3.59 -13.59
N ALA A 217 -3.77 2.54 -12.80
CA ALA A 217 -3.78 1.15 -13.19
C ALA A 217 -4.61 0.30 -12.21
N GLY A 218 -4.80 -0.98 -12.51
CA GLY A 218 -5.58 -1.90 -11.68
C GLY A 218 -7.07 -1.64 -11.68
N ARG A 219 -7.80 -2.45 -10.90
CA ARG A 219 -9.28 -2.45 -10.89
C ARG A 219 -9.92 -1.12 -10.47
N GLY A 220 -9.26 -0.37 -9.60
CA GLY A 220 -9.72 0.94 -9.12
C GLY A 220 -9.06 2.08 -9.89
N GLY A 221 -7.73 2.13 -9.89
CA GLY A 221 -6.97 3.26 -10.41
C GLY A 221 -7.20 3.51 -11.91
N ALA A 222 -7.37 2.46 -12.72
CA ALA A 222 -7.62 2.60 -14.16
C ALA A 222 -8.93 3.35 -14.46
N ARG A 223 -9.94 3.24 -13.59
CA ARG A 223 -11.26 3.86 -13.77
C ARG A 223 -11.28 5.32 -13.29
N ASN A 224 -10.48 5.63 -12.27
CA ASN A 224 -10.50 6.92 -11.57
C ASN A 224 -9.28 7.80 -11.87
N GLY A 225 -8.47 7.42 -12.87
CA GLY A 225 -7.22 8.09 -13.19
C GLY A 225 -7.35 9.59 -13.46
N LYS A 226 -8.47 10.08 -13.99
CA LYS A 226 -8.67 11.53 -14.20
C LYS A 226 -8.82 12.31 -12.91
N GLU A 227 -9.53 11.74 -11.95
CA GLU A 227 -9.98 12.42 -10.74
C GLU A 227 -8.93 12.33 -9.63
N LEU A 228 -8.20 11.20 -9.58
CA LEU A 228 -7.22 10.94 -8.52
C LEU A 228 -5.80 11.39 -8.88
N TRP A 229 -5.53 11.66 -10.16
CA TRP A 229 -4.18 11.97 -10.61
C TRP A 229 -3.63 13.29 -10.07
N ILE A 230 -2.38 13.24 -9.62
CA ILE A 230 -1.54 14.41 -9.35
C ILE A 230 -0.30 14.37 -10.25
N PRO A 231 0.22 15.53 -10.69
CA PRO A 231 1.46 15.58 -11.45
C PRO A 231 2.64 15.01 -10.64
N PRO A 232 3.60 14.29 -11.27
CA PRO A 232 4.77 13.77 -10.57
C PRO A 232 5.56 14.86 -9.84
N GLY A 233 5.68 16.06 -10.40
CA GLY A 233 6.34 17.19 -9.73
C GLY A 233 5.69 17.55 -8.40
N MET A 234 4.35 17.62 -8.36
CA MET A 234 3.59 17.86 -7.14
C MET A 234 3.80 16.73 -6.12
N PHE A 235 3.78 15.46 -6.56
CA PHE A 235 4.09 14.33 -5.69
C PHE A 235 5.48 14.46 -5.06
N HIS A 236 6.51 14.78 -5.86
CA HIS A 236 7.88 14.95 -5.37
C HIS A 236 7.99 16.10 -4.38
N GLU A 237 7.45 17.29 -4.71
CA GLU A 237 7.47 18.46 -3.84
C GLU A 237 6.82 18.19 -2.47
N VAL A 238 5.68 17.52 -2.48
CA VAL A 238 4.97 17.16 -1.25
C VAL A 238 5.76 16.15 -0.43
N CYS A 239 6.28 15.08 -1.05
CA CYS A 239 7.14 14.12 -0.35
C CYS A 239 8.42 14.76 0.20
N ASP A 240 9.06 15.65 -0.55
CA ASP A 240 10.27 16.35 -0.11
C ASP A 240 9.99 17.23 1.12
N SER A 241 8.84 17.92 1.14
CA SER A 241 8.39 18.70 2.30
C SER A 241 8.23 17.83 3.55
N ILE A 242 7.60 16.65 3.41
CA ILE A 242 7.44 15.71 4.53
C ILE A 242 8.79 15.16 5.01
N GLN A 243 9.68 14.79 4.08
CA GLN A 243 11.01 14.26 4.44
C GLN A 243 11.88 15.33 5.13
N GLN A 244 11.71 16.61 4.79
CA GLN A 244 12.39 17.72 5.45
C GLN A 244 11.91 17.97 6.88
N ALA A 245 10.71 17.49 7.26
CA ALA A 245 10.21 17.57 8.63
C ALA A 245 11.01 16.72 9.63
N LYS A 246 11.88 15.80 9.14
CA LYS A 246 12.78 14.97 9.96
C LYS A 246 12.04 14.21 11.08
N LEU A 247 10.97 13.53 10.70
CA LEU A 247 10.21 12.66 11.59
C LEU A 247 11.11 11.62 12.29
N PRO A 248 10.73 11.13 13.48
CA PRO A 248 11.53 10.16 14.26
C PRO A 248 11.59 8.75 13.63
N PHE A 249 10.96 8.54 12.47
CA PHE A 249 10.93 7.30 11.72
C PHE A 249 11.18 7.55 10.23
N GLN A 250 11.46 6.48 9.49
CA GLN A 250 11.80 6.58 8.07
C GLN A 250 10.57 6.94 7.21
N VAL A 251 10.72 7.91 6.31
CA VAL A 251 9.71 8.23 5.30
C VAL A 251 10.24 7.89 3.93
N PHE A 252 9.59 6.94 3.27
CA PHE A 252 9.98 6.49 1.94
C PHE A 252 9.06 7.05 0.87
N ARG A 253 9.64 7.76 -0.09
CA ARG A 253 8.98 8.08 -1.35
C ARG A 253 9.04 6.87 -2.29
N ARG A 254 7.90 6.47 -2.83
CA ARG A 254 7.73 5.36 -3.78
C ARG A 254 7.06 5.88 -5.04
N THR A 255 7.85 6.23 -6.05
CA THR A 255 7.37 6.72 -7.36
C THR A 255 6.70 5.62 -8.18
N ASP A 256 7.12 4.38 -7.96
CA ASP A 256 6.47 3.19 -8.49
C ASP A 256 6.44 2.13 -7.38
N MET A 257 5.30 1.47 -7.22
CA MET A 257 5.12 0.40 -6.24
C MET A 257 5.84 -0.90 -6.66
N TYR A 258 6.00 -1.10 -7.97
CA TYR A 258 6.51 -2.31 -8.59
C TYR A 258 7.98 -2.20 -8.96
N GLU A 259 8.46 -1.01 -9.30
CA GLU A 259 9.87 -0.81 -9.64
C GLU A 259 10.71 -0.48 -8.40
N THR A 260 11.16 -1.53 -7.71
CA THR A 260 12.23 -1.38 -6.72
C THR A 260 13.33 -2.41 -6.96
N GLN A 261 14.59 -2.01 -6.76
CA GLN A 261 15.74 -2.89 -6.93
C GLN A 261 15.79 -4.03 -5.90
N SER A 262 15.07 -3.90 -4.79
CA SER A 262 15.14 -4.82 -3.64
C SER A 262 13.91 -5.72 -3.46
N ILE A 263 12.82 -5.50 -4.19
CA ILE A 263 11.56 -6.26 -4.04
C ILE A 263 11.29 -7.09 -5.28
N ALA A 264 10.93 -8.36 -5.09
CA ALA A 264 10.35 -9.20 -6.13
C ALA A 264 8.92 -9.60 -5.72
N PHE A 265 8.00 -9.59 -6.70
CA PHE A 265 6.63 -10.02 -6.51
C PHE A 265 6.47 -11.47 -6.99
N PHE A 266 5.73 -12.25 -6.21
CA PHE A 266 5.42 -13.65 -6.49
C PHE A 266 3.92 -13.88 -6.47
N TRP A 267 3.39 -14.57 -7.47
CA TRP A 267 1.96 -14.86 -7.59
C TRP A 267 1.71 -16.20 -8.28
N SER A 268 0.52 -16.80 -8.12
CA SER A 268 0.12 -18.00 -8.86
C SER A 268 -0.52 -17.62 -10.20
N GLU A 269 -0.16 -18.33 -11.26
CA GLU A 269 -0.80 -18.24 -12.58
C GLU A 269 -0.80 -19.62 -13.25
N ASN A 270 -1.99 -20.15 -13.53
CA ASN A 270 -2.22 -21.48 -14.09
C ASN A 270 -1.56 -22.62 -13.29
N GLY A 271 -1.55 -22.51 -11.95
CA GLY A 271 -0.93 -23.51 -11.06
C GLY A 271 0.59 -23.47 -11.04
N HIS A 272 1.19 -22.34 -11.43
CA HIS A 272 2.63 -22.10 -11.37
C HIS A 272 2.93 -20.78 -10.68
N ILE A 273 3.97 -20.77 -9.84
CA ILE A 273 4.44 -19.53 -9.24
C ILE A 273 5.23 -18.72 -10.27
N ARG A 274 4.83 -17.45 -10.41
CA ARG A 274 5.47 -16.44 -11.24
C ARG A 274 6.31 -15.50 -10.38
N ARG A 275 7.30 -14.89 -11.01
CA ARG A 275 8.14 -13.85 -10.44
C ARG A 275 8.21 -12.64 -11.37
N GLY A 276 8.16 -11.44 -10.81
CA GLY A 276 8.29 -10.21 -11.60
C GLY A 276 8.57 -8.97 -10.76
N GLY A 277 8.95 -7.88 -11.44
CA GLY A 277 8.95 -6.54 -10.86
C GLY A 277 7.52 -6.00 -10.71
N ARG A 278 6.63 -6.36 -11.63
CA ARG A 278 5.19 -6.11 -11.57
C ARG A 278 4.42 -7.42 -11.70
N VAL A 279 3.33 -7.53 -10.97
CA VAL A 279 2.34 -8.59 -11.20
C VAL A 279 1.79 -8.40 -12.62
N LEU A 280 1.92 -9.43 -13.47
CA LEU A 280 1.63 -9.47 -14.93
C LEU A 280 2.72 -9.02 -15.92
N ASP A 281 3.91 -8.57 -15.46
CA ASP A 281 5.08 -8.34 -16.35
C ASP A 281 6.14 -9.46 -16.26
N GLY A 282 5.80 -10.60 -15.65
CA GLY A 282 6.74 -11.67 -15.33
C GLY A 282 7.15 -12.54 -16.52
N ALA A 283 8.45 -12.80 -16.64
CA ALA A 283 8.94 -13.95 -17.41
C ALA A 283 8.60 -15.25 -16.64
N MET A 284 8.33 -16.35 -17.36
CA MET A 284 8.29 -17.67 -16.72
C MET A 284 9.66 -17.91 -16.07
N ASP A 285 9.70 -18.21 -14.78
CA ASP A 285 10.87 -18.87 -14.22
C ASP A 285 10.74 -20.35 -14.63
N PRO A 286 11.60 -20.89 -15.50
CA PRO A 286 11.47 -22.26 -15.98
C PRO A 286 11.80 -23.31 -14.90
N LYS A 287 11.97 -22.90 -13.63
CA LYS A 287 12.29 -23.77 -12.50
C LYS A 287 11.62 -23.34 -11.18
N VAL A 288 10.30 -23.17 -11.20
CA VAL A 288 9.47 -23.34 -9.99
C VAL A 288 8.50 -24.47 -10.25
#